data_AF-A0AA37QJM2-F1
#
_entry.id   AF-A0AA37QJM2-F1
#
_cell.length_a   1.000
_cell.length_b   1.000
_cell.length_c   1.000
_cell.angle_alpha   90.00
_cell.angle_beta   90.00
_cell.angle_gamma   90.00
#
_symmetry.space_group_name_H-M   'P 1'
#
loop_
_entity.id
_entity.type
_entity.pdbx_description
1 polymer ?
#
loop_
_entity_poly.entity_id
_entity_poly.type
_entity_poly.pdbx_seq_one_letter_code
_entity_poly.pdbx_strand_id
1 'polypeptide(L)'
;MSATVRLPLPDSLAARLRAGDAAALARLADATYGRALAVARPLTPDEASAERAVLDAYVALWFARREAPTDDARLDAWVLAAVGRVATRPPVPSRRSSGLAATVRRRLDALCAWAASLRGRRAPAAPTARGCAGLA
;
A
#
# COMPACT_ATOMS: atom_id res chain seq x y z
N MET A 1 35.49 -10.60 0.30
CA MET A 1 34.25 -10.79 -0.47
C MET A 1 33.15 -11.17 0.51
N SER A 2 32.31 -10.22 0.93
CA SER A 2 31.27 -10.47 1.93
C SER A 2 30.06 -11.14 1.27
N ALA A 3 29.81 -12.39 1.64
CA ALA A 3 28.60 -13.10 1.22
C ALA A 3 27.38 -12.40 1.82
N THR A 4 26.56 -11.79 0.97
CA THR A 4 25.24 -11.29 1.38
C THR A 4 24.36 -12.50 1.64
N VAL A 5 24.17 -12.85 2.92
CA VAL A 5 23.24 -13.91 3.33
C VAL A 5 21.84 -13.48 2.90
N ARG A 6 21.35 -14.03 1.78
CA ARG A 6 19.95 -13.90 1.38
C ARG A 6 19.16 -14.86 2.25
N LEU A 7 18.69 -14.37 3.39
CA LEU A 7 17.70 -15.10 4.17
C LEU A 7 16.45 -15.31 3.29
N PRO A 8 15.85 -16.51 3.30
CA PRO A 8 14.60 -16.74 2.58
C PRO A 8 13.56 -15.75 3.09
N LEU A 9 12.92 -15.04 2.16
CA LEU A 9 11.78 -14.19 2.50
C LEU A 9 10.70 -15.09 3.09
N PRO A 10 10.09 -14.71 4.23
CA PRO A 10 9.01 -15.50 4.77
C PRO A 10 7.83 -15.52 3.77
N ASP A 11 7.17 -16.66 3.65
CA ASP A 11 6.22 -16.89 2.55
C ASP A 11 4.92 -16.07 2.69
N SER A 12 4.48 -15.77 3.91
CA SER A 12 3.23 -15.05 4.15
C SER A 12 3.38 -13.54 4.07
N LEU A 13 2.31 -12.86 3.63
CA LEU A 13 2.28 -11.40 3.52
C LEU A 13 2.46 -10.75 4.89
N ALA A 14 1.82 -11.32 5.92
CA ALA A 14 1.93 -10.93 7.32
C ALA A 14 3.37 -10.97 7.83
N ALA A 15 4.08 -12.07 7.60
CA ALA A 15 5.46 -12.22 8.08
C ALA A 15 6.41 -11.26 7.36
N ARG A 16 6.22 -11.05 6.05
CA ARG A 16 6.99 -10.05 5.28
C ARG A 16 6.75 -8.63 5.77
N LEU A 17 5.50 -8.27 6.05
CA LEU A 17 5.15 -6.96 6.60
C LEU A 17 5.82 -6.74 7.96
N ARG A 18 5.75 -7.73 8.86
CA ARG A 18 6.41 -7.69 10.18
C ARG A 18 7.94 -7.53 10.06
N ALA A 19 8.54 -8.15 9.05
CA ALA A 19 9.96 -8.04 8.72
C ALA A 19 10.35 -6.67 8.13
N GLY A 20 9.40 -5.78 7.85
CA GLY A 20 9.67 -4.47 7.26
C GLY A 20 9.78 -4.48 5.74
N ASP A 21 9.12 -5.43 5.07
CA ASP A 21 9.00 -5.42 3.62
C ASP A 21 7.99 -4.36 3.16
N ALA A 22 8.50 -3.25 2.60
CA ALA A 22 7.66 -2.18 2.07
C ALA A 22 6.79 -2.62 0.90
N ALA A 23 7.22 -3.61 0.10
CA ALA A 23 6.42 -4.15 -0.99
C ALA A 23 5.24 -4.98 -0.46
N ALA A 24 5.37 -5.60 0.72
CA ALA A 24 4.25 -6.27 1.39
C ALA A 24 3.18 -5.26 1.83
N LEU A 25 3.58 -4.11 2.40
CA LEU A 25 2.64 -3.04 2.74
C LEU A 25 1.93 -2.50 1.49
N ALA A 26 2.67 -2.28 0.40
CA ALA A 26 2.06 -1.76 -0.82
C ALA A 26 1.09 -2.75 -1.47
N ARG A 27 1.40 -4.05 -1.45
CA ARG A 27 0.47 -5.11 -1.89
C ARG A 27 -0.78 -5.17 -1.02
N LEU A 28 -0.61 -5.05 0.30
CA LEU A 28 -1.75 -5.00 1.22
C LEU A 28 -2.62 -3.78 0.90
N ALA A 29 -2.02 -2.61 0.75
CA ALA A 29 -2.73 -1.38 0.42
C ALA A 29 -3.52 -1.50 -0.89
N ASP A 30 -2.92 -2.01 -1.95
CA ASP A 30 -3.60 -2.23 -3.24
C ASP A 30 -4.84 -3.14 -3.09
N ALA A 31 -4.72 -4.22 -2.31
CA ALA A 31 -5.81 -5.16 -2.07
C ALA A 31 -6.94 -4.62 -1.17
N THR A 32 -6.65 -3.63 -0.32
CA THR A 32 -7.61 -3.13 0.68
C THR A 32 -8.07 -1.69 0.43
N TYR A 33 -7.45 -0.93 -0.48
CA TYR A 33 -7.68 0.51 -0.66
C TYR A 33 -9.15 0.87 -0.90
N GLY A 34 -9.83 0.20 -1.84
CA GLY A 34 -11.23 0.50 -2.15
C GLY A 34 -12.16 0.27 -0.95
N ARG A 35 -11.93 -0.79 -0.17
CA ARG A 35 -12.71 -1.09 1.04
C ARG A 35 -12.36 -0.15 2.19
N ALA A 36 -11.09 0.20 2.34
CA ALA A 36 -10.64 1.22 3.28
C ALA A 36 -11.32 2.58 3.01
N LEU A 37 -11.43 2.99 1.74
CA LEU A 37 -12.15 4.20 1.37
C LEU A 37 -13.64 4.11 1.70
N ALA A 38 -14.28 2.97 1.43
CA ALA A 38 -15.68 2.76 1.79
C ALA A 38 -15.93 2.89 3.30
N VAL A 39 -14.96 2.48 4.14
CA VAL A 39 -15.00 2.67 5.60
C VAL A 39 -14.75 4.13 6.01
N ALA A 40 -13.82 4.82 5.36
CA ALA A 40 -13.45 6.19 5.74
C ALA A 40 -14.51 7.23 5.35
N ARG A 41 -15.11 7.11 4.15
CA ARG A 41 -16.09 8.06 3.60
C ARG A 41 -17.19 8.50 4.58
N PRO A 42 -17.93 7.59 5.25
CA PRO A 42 -18.99 8.00 6.18
C PRO A 42 -18.48 8.62 7.49
N LEU A 43 -17.18 8.56 7.77
CA LEU A 43 -16.55 9.05 9.01
C LEU A 43 -15.86 10.41 8.83
N THR A 44 -15.78 10.90 7.59
CA THR A 44 -15.04 12.12 7.23
C THR A 44 -15.94 13.11 6.48
N PRO A 45 -15.66 14.42 6.53
CA PRO A 45 -16.53 15.44 5.96
C PRO A 45 -16.58 15.45 4.42
N ASP A 46 -15.52 14.98 3.76
CA ASP A 46 -15.38 15.02 2.31
C ASP A 46 -14.46 13.89 1.81
N GLU A 47 -14.44 13.68 0.49
CA GLU A 47 -13.66 12.61 -0.15
C GLU A 47 -12.15 12.79 0.01
N ALA A 48 -11.64 14.03 -0.03
CA ALA A 48 -10.21 14.29 0.16
C ALA A 48 -9.77 13.97 1.61
N SER A 49 -10.63 14.24 2.59
CA SER A 49 -10.46 13.86 3.99
C SER A 49 -10.50 12.33 4.17
N ALA A 50 -11.37 11.62 3.45
CA ALA A 50 -11.42 10.15 3.46
C ALA A 50 -10.13 9.53 2.91
N GLU A 51 -9.68 9.99 1.74
CA GLU A 51 -8.40 9.56 1.14
C GLU A 51 -7.23 9.85 2.09
N ARG A 52 -7.20 11.05 2.68
CA ARG A 52 -6.18 11.43 3.65
C ARG A 52 -6.15 10.48 4.84
N ALA A 53 -7.30 10.16 5.42
CA ALA A 53 -7.41 9.26 6.56
C ALA A 53 -6.91 7.84 6.22
N VAL A 54 -7.26 7.32 5.04
CA VAL A 54 -6.77 6.01 4.56
C VAL A 54 -5.25 6.01 4.42
N LEU A 55 -4.67 7.05 3.83
CA LEU A 55 -3.22 7.16 3.65
C LEU A 55 -2.48 7.31 4.97
N ASP A 56 -3.00 8.15 5.88
CA ASP A 56 -2.45 8.30 7.23
C ASP A 56 -2.58 6.99 8.04
N ALA A 57 -3.61 6.16 7.79
CA ALA A 57 -3.74 4.84 8.38
C ALA A 57 -2.66 3.87 7.88
N TYR A 58 -2.37 3.80 6.57
CA TYR A 58 -1.26 2.96 6.08
C TYR A 58 0.10 3.41 6.61
N VAL A 59 0.30 4.72 6.79
CA VAL A 59 1.50 5.24 7.46
C VAL A 59 1.56 4.78 8.92
N ALA A 60 0.45 4.85 9.66
CA ALA A 60 0.39 4.36 11.04
C ALA A 60 0.67 2.84 11.12
N LEU A 61 0.08 2.05 10.21
CA LEU A 61 0.30 0.61 10.10
C LEU A 61 1.75 0.27 9.80
N TRP A 62 2.45 1.07 8.97
CA TRP A 62 3.88 0.88 8.72
C TRP A 62 4.71 1.01 10.01
N PHE A 63 4.43 2.01 10.83
CA PHE A 63 5.11 2.18 12.10
C PHE A 63 4.73 1.09 13.10
N ALA A 64 3.48 0.63 13.08
CA ALA A 64 2.97 -0.49 13.88
C ALA A 64 3.19 -1.88 13.26
N ARG A 65 4.00 -2.02 12.20
CA ARG A 65 4.12 -3.28 11.44
C ARG A 65 4.55 -4.50 12.27
N ARG A 66 5.26 -4.28 13.38
CA ARG A 66 5.64 -5.33 14.34
C ARG A 66 4.44 -5.90 15.11
N GLU A 67 3.30 -5.25 15.06
CA GLU A 67 2.03 -5.67 15.66
C GLU A 67 1.07 -6.27 14.63
N ALA A 68 1.46 -6.32 13.34
CA ALA A 68 0.61 -6.93 12.31
C ALA A 68 0.26 -8.37 12.69
N PRO A 69 -0.98 -8.83 12.41
CA PRO A 69 -1.38 -10.23 12.63
C PRO A 69 -0.36 -11.20 12.04
N THR A 70 -0.21 -12.38 12.65
CA THR A 70 0.66 -13.45 12.15
C THR A 70 0.06 -14.21 10.96
N ASP A 71 -1.25 -14.08 10.76
CA ASP A 71 -2.04 -14.75 9.73
C ASP A 71 -2.59 -13.74 8.72
N ASP A 72 -2.47 -14.08 7.44
CA ASP A 72 -2.89 -13.26 6.31
C ASP A 72 -4.41 -13.00 6.33
N ALA A 73 -5.21 -13.95 6.83
CA ALA A 73 -6.67 -13.81 6.90
C ALA A 73 -7.13 -12.65 7.79
N ARG A 74 -6.28 -12.18 8.72
CA ARG A 74 -6.60 -11.09 9.66
C ARG A 74 -6.05 -9.73 9.22
N LEU A 75 -5.24 -9.67 8.17
CA LEU A 75 -4.64 -8.42 7.70
C LEU A 75 -5.68 -7.40 7.26
N ASP A 76 -6.73 -7.84 6.56
CA ASP A 76 -7.78 -6.97 6.07
C ASP A 76 -8.53 -6.28 7.21
N ALA A 77 -9.02 -7.06 8.19
CA ALA A 77 -9.68 -6.53 9.38
C ALA A 77 -8.77 -5.56 10.17
N TRP A 78 -7.48 -5.87 10.26
CA TRP A 78 -6.50 -5.01 10.92
C TRP A 78 -6.33 -3.67 10.21
N VAL A 79 -6.31 -3.66 8.87
CA VAL A 79 -6.27 -2.42 8.06
C VAL A 79 -7.55 -1.61 8.27
N LEU A 80 -8.73 -2.23 8.09
CA LEU A 80 -10.01 -1.53 8.19
C LEU A 80 -10.22 -0.93 9.58
N ALA A 81 -9.81 -1.64 10.63
CA ALA A 81 -9.85 -1.12 12.00
C ALA A 81 -8.92 0.09 12.20
N ALA A 82 -7.72 0.08 11.60
CA ALA A 82 -6.82 1.23 11.67
C ALA A 82 -7.38 2.45 10.92
N VAL A 83 -7.99 2.23 9.76
CA VAL A 83 -8.66 3.28 8.99
C VAL A 83 -9.79 3.90 9.80
N GLY A 84 -10.67 3.09 10.39
CA GLY A 84 -11.74 3.58 11.27
C GLY A 84 -11.19 4.44 12.41
N ARG A 85 -10.15 3.96 13.11
CA ARG A 85 -9.51 4.73 14.21
C ARG A 85 -8.91 6.05 13.75
N VAL A 86 -8.35 6.13 12.55
CA VAL A 86 -7.77 7.37 12.02
C VAL A 86 -8.86 8.33 11.56
N ALA A 87 -9.88 7.82 10.86
CA ALA A 87 -10.97 8.63 10.33
C ALA A 87 -11.82 9.29 11.45
N THR A 88 -11.95 8.66 12.61
CA THR A 88 -12.68 9.23 13.77
C THR A 88 -11.84 10.19 14.62
N ARG A 89 -10.56 10.43 14.31
CA ARG A 89 -9.76 11.37 15.09
C ARG A 89 -10.23 12.80 14.81
N PRO A 90 -10.39 13.65 15.84
CA PRO A 90 -10.71 15.05 15.62
C PRO A 90 -9.61 15.70 14.77
N PRO A 91 -9.95 16.56 13.80
CA PRO A 91 -8.98 17.28 13.00
C PRO A 91 -8.14 18.15 13.93
N VAL A 92 -6.85 17.84 14.06
CA VAL A 92 -5.93 18.67 14.85
C VAL A 92 -5.77 19.99 14.09
N PRO A 93 -6.15 21.14 14.67
CA PRO A 93 -6.05 22.42 13.98
C PRO A 93 -4.60 22.72 13.63
N SER A 94 -4.29 22.62 12.34
CA SER A 94 -2.96 22.74 11.79
C SER A 94 -2.53 24.20 11.63
N ARG A 95 -2.07 24.88 12.70
CA ARG A 95 -1.32 26.15 12.53
C ARG A 95 0.12 25.94 12.01
N ARG A 96 0.61 24.70 11.90
CA ARG A 96 2.02 24.38 11.51
C ARG A 96 2.21 23.05 10.75
N SER A 97 1.22 22.54 10.01
CA SER A 97 1.32 21.21 9.37
C SER A 97 1.92 21.19 7.96
N SER A 98 2.50 22.28 7.48
CA SER A 98 3.05 22.39 6.13
C SER A 98 4.25 21.46 5.90
N GLY A 99 5.07 21.16 6.92
CA GLY A 99 6.26 20.31 6.76
C GLY A 99 5.97 18.80 6.73
N LEU A 100 5.17 18.31 7.68
CA LEU A 100 4.91 16.87 7.83
C LEU A 100 3.86 16.37 6.83
N ALA A 101 2.85 17.19 6.52
CA ALA A 101 1.90 16.86 5.45
C ALA A 101 2.58 16.85 4.08
N ALA A 102 3.53 17.77 3.80
CA ALA A 102 4.32 17.75 2.56
C ALA A 102 5.30 16.56 2.51
N THR A 103 5.83 16.12 3.66
CA THR A 103 6.71 14.95 3.72
C THR A 103 5.93 13.64 3.55
N VAL A 104 4.76 13.53 4.18
CA VAL A 104 3.85 12.40 3.99
C VAL A 104 3.33 12.38 2.56
N ARG A 105 2.93 13.54 2.00
CA ARG A 105 2.53 13.66 0.59
C ARG A 105 3.66 13.24 -0.33
N ARG A 106 4.90 13.72 -0.14
CA ARG A 106 6.07 13.27 -0.94
C ARG A 106 6.33 11.77 -0.84
N ARG A 107 6.17 11.16 0.35
CA ARG A 107 6.32 9.71 0.53
C ARG A 107 5.20 8.93 -0.14
N LEU A 108 3.98 9.45 -0.12
CA LEU A 108 2.83 8.88 -0.80
C LEU A 108 2.94 9.03 -2.32
N ASP A 109 3.40 10.19 -2.82
CA ASP A 109 3.69 10.41 -4.23
C ASP A 109 4.81 9.48 -4.70
N ALA A 110 5.83 9.25 -3.87
CA ALA A 110 6.87 8.26 -4.15
C ALA A 110 6.31 6.82 -4.18
N LEU A 111 5.39 6.47 -3.27
CA LEU A 111 4.71 5.17 -3.27
C LEU A 111 3.77 5.02 -4.49
N CYS A 112 3.05 6.06 -4.88
CA CYS A 112 2.17 6.10 -6.05
C CYS A 112 2.98 6.04 -7.36
N ALA A 113 4.06 6.81 -7.47
CA ALA A 113 4.97 6.78 -8.62
C ALA A 113 5.65 5.41 -8.73
N TRP A 114 6.05 4.82 -7.60
CA TRP A 114 6.54 3.45 -7.57
C TRP A 114 5.46 2.44 -8.00
N ALA A 115 4.23 2.55 -7.50
CA ALA A 115 3.12 1.68 -7.89
C ALA A 115 2.75 1.82 -9.38
N ALA A 116 2.83 3.03 -9.94
CA ALA A 116 2.67 3.28 -11.38
C ALA A 116 3.81 2.65 -12.19
N SER A 117 5.06 2.71 -11.70
CA SER A 117 6.22 2.06 -12.34
C SER A 117 6.14 0.52 -12.38
N LEU A 118 5.35 -0.08 -11.49
CA LEU A 118 5.10 -1.53 -11.50
C LEU A 118 4.07 -1.91 -12.56
N ARG A 119 3.06 -1.06 -12.81
CA ARG A 119 2.08 -1.26 -13.89
C ARG A 119 2.72 -1.14 -15.28
N GLY A 120 3.69 -0.23 -15.46
CA GLY A 120 4.42 -0.08 -16.72
C GLY A 120 5.35 -1.25 -17.10
N ARG A 121 5.70 -2.12 -16.13
CA ARG A 121 6.54 -3.32 -16.36
C ARG A 121 5.76 -4.57 -16.77
N ARG A 122 4.43 -4.50 -16.84
CA ARG A 122 3.59 -5.52 -17.49
C ARG A 122 3.11 -5.00 -18.85
N ALA A 123 4.04 -4.85 -19.79
CA ALA A 123 3.68 -4.97 -21.20
C ALA A 123 3.83 -6.45 -21.58
N PRO A 124 2.78 -7.14 -22.07
CA PRO A 124 2.96 -8.47 -22.62
C PRO A 124 3.78 -8.36 -23.91
N ALA A 125 4.90 -9.06 -23.98
CA ALA A 125 5.47 -9.47 -25.26
C ALA A 125 4.47 -10.44 -25.90
N ALA A 126 3.63 -9.92 -26.80
CA ALA A 126 2.82 -10.74 -27.68
C ALA A 126 3.68 -11.25 -28.85
N PRO A 127 3.44 -12.49 -29.31
CA PRO A 127 4.31 -13.22 -30.23
C PRO A 127 4.30 -12.63 -31.64
N THR A 128 5.46 -12.40 -32.20
CA THR A 128 5.62 -12.05 -33.61
C THR A 128 5.31 -13.24 -34.53
N ALA A 129 4.43 -12.96 -35.48
CA ALA A 129 4.36 -13.54 -36.82
C ALA A 129 3.99 -15.03 -36.96
N ARG A 130 2.66 -15.22 -37.03
CA ARG A 130 1.97 -16.21 -37.87
C ARG A 130 2.65 -16.29 -39.25
N GLY A 131 3.27 -17.43 -39.56
CA GLY A 131 3.82 -17.74 -40.86
C GLY A 131 2.71 -17.87 -41.90
N CYS A 132 2.66 -16.92 -42.84
CA CYS A 132 2.06 -17.12 -44.14
C CYS A 132 3.17 -17.62 -45.07
N ALA A 133 3.20 -18.92 -45.34
CA ALA A 133 3.88 -19.48 -46.50
C ALA A 133 3.03 -20.64 -47.00
N GLY A 134 2.45 -20.44 -48.18
CA GLY A 134 1.61 -21.42 -48.86
C GLY A 134 2.41 -22.60 -49.40
N LEU A 135 1.70 -23.71 -49.58
CA LEU A 135 2.06 -24.81 -50.45
C LEU A 135 0.80 -25.21 -51.21
N ALA A 136 0.63 -24.62 -52.39
CA ALA A 136 -0.08 -25.15 -53.54
C ALA A 136 0.61 -24.58 -54.78
#